data_AF-A0A172U6Q7-F1
#
_entry.id   AF-A0A172U6Q7-F1
#
_cell.length_a   1.000
_cell.length_b   1.000
_cell.length_c   1.000
_cell.angle_alpha   90.00
_cell.angle_beta   90.00
_cell.angle_gamma   90.00
#
_symmetry.space_group_name_H-M   'P 1'
#
loop_
_entity.id
_entity.type
_entity.pdbx_description
1 polymer ?
#
loop_
_entity_poly.entity_id
_entity_poly.type
_entity_poly.pdbx_seq_one_letter_code
_entity_poly.pdbx_strand_id
1 'polypeptide(L)' 'MMTLDIDDDTANLLRRLSEQEHLSPSQLIKNLLGHYLEDIADAAAADAALTELANGKDDSISLAEWEQQLNALER' A
#
# COMPACT_ATOMS: atom_id res chain seq x y z
N MET A 1 17.49 9.07 16.84
CA MET A 1 17.26 10.23 15.94
C MET A 1 17.95 9.90 14.63
N MET A 2 17.18 9.86 13.54
CA MET A 2 17.72 9.69 12.19
C MET A 2 17.78 11.07 11.55
N THR A 3 18.90 11.41 10.92
CA THR A 3 19.04 12.66 10.16
C THR A 3 18.91 12.32 8.69
N LEU A 4 17.97 12.96 8.01
CA LEU A 4 17.82 12.90 6.57
C LEU A 4 18.40 14.19 6.00
N ASP A 5 19.36 14.05 5.09
CA ASP A 5 19.90 15.19 4.35
C ASP A 5 19.04 15.37 3.09
N ILE A 6 18.42 16.54 2.97
CA ILE A 6 17.53 16.90 1.86
C ILE A 6 17.86 18.31 1.42
N ASP A 7 17.67 18.59 0.13
CA ASP A 7 17.90 19.93 -0.41
C ASP A 7 16.87 20.94 0.09
N ASP A 8 17.22 22.23 -0.03
CA ASP A 8 16.39 23.33 0.46
C ASP A 8 15.01 23.41 -0.22
N ASP A 9 14.90 23.02 -1.49
CA ASP A 9 13.63 23.05 -2.22
C ASP A 9 12.69 21.96 -1.69
N THR A 10 13.21 20.75 -1.50
CA THR A 10 12.49 19.63 -0.88
C THR A 10 12.09 19.95 0.56
N ALA A 11 12.98 20.56 1.35
CA ALA A 11 12.67 20.98 2.72
C ALA A 11 11.56 22.04 2.76
N ASN A 12 11.57 23.00 1.83
CA ASN A 12 10.54 24.01 1.71
C ASN A 12 9.18 23.42 1.29
N LEU A 13 9.17 22.46 0.36
CA LEU A 13 7.97 21.75 -0.03
C LEU A 13 7.39 20.95 1.15
N LEU A 14 8.24 20.19 1.84
CA LEU A 14 7.82 19.39 2.99
C LEU A 14 7.19 20.26 4.09
N ARG A 15 7.76 21.44 4.34
CA ARG A 15 7.20 22.41 5.30
C ARG A 15 5.79 22.85 4.89
N ARG A 16 5.60 23.24 3.63
CA ARG A 16 4.27 23.66 3.12
C ARG A 16 3.23 22.55 3.23
N LEU A 17 3.60 21.32 2.86
CA LEU A 17 2.71 20.16 2.97
C LEU A 17 2.39 19.85 4.43
N SER A 18 3.37 19.96 5.32
CA SER A 18 3.18 19.74 6.75
C SER A 18 2.21 20.75 7.37
N GLU A 19 2.24 22.00 6.91
CA GLU A 19 1.29 23.05 7.32
C GLU A 19 -0.13 22.77 6.80
N GLN A 20 -0.26 22.31 5.55
CA GLN A 20 -1.55 21.97 4.94
C GLN A 20 -2.23 20.77 5.61
N GLU A 21 -1.46 19.75 5.94
CA GLU A 21 -1.93 18.50 6.58
C GLU A 21 -2.02 18.63 8.11
N HIS A 22 -1.61 19.76 8.68
CA HIS A 22 -1.51 19.98 10.14
C HIS A 22 -0.68 18.91 10.86
N LEU A 23 0.40 18.46 10.24
CA LEU A 23 1.34 17.47 10.77
C LEU A 23 2.72 18.10 10.95
N SER A 24 3.54 17.51 11.83
CA SER A 24 4.96 17.86 11.82
C SER A 24 5.65 17.28 10.58
N PRO A 25 6.72 17.91 10.05
CA PRO A 25 7.48 17.39 8.92
C PRO A 25 7.95 15.94 9.12
N SER A 26 8.34 15.57 10.34
CA SER A 26 8.76 14.20 10.67
C SER A 26 7.61 13.19 10.64
N GLN A 27 6.42 13.57 11.09
CA GLN A 27 5.22 12.73 10.96
C GLN A 27 4.83 12.55 9.49
N LEU A 28 4.90 13.63 8.71
CA LEU A 28 4.60 13.57 7.28
C LEU A 28 5.58 12.63 6.55
N ILE A 29 6.89 12.75 6.79
CA ILE A 29 7.90 11.82 6.25
C ILE A 29 7.59 10.39 6.68
N LYS A 30 7.29 10.16 7.97
CA LYS A 30 7.00 8.83 8.49
C LYS A 30 5.81 8.19 7.78
N ASN A 31 4.74 8.96 7.57
CA ASN A 31 3.54 8.47 6.89
C ASN A 31 3.83 8.16 5.42
N LEU A 32 4.54 9.05 4.72
CA LEU A 32 4.94 8.84 3.33
C LEU A 32 5.80 7.58 3.16
N LEU A 33 6.79 7.38 4.03
CA LEU A 33 7.60 6.16 4.02
C LEU A 33 6.76 4.92 4.35
N GLY A 34 5.79 5.04 5.24
CA GLY A 34 4.83 3.98 5.55
C GLY A 34 4.04 3.56 4.31
N HIS A 35 3.38 4.51 3.64
CA HIS A 35 2.61 4.26 2.42
C HIS A 35 3.49 3.69 1.31
N TYR A 36 4.71 4.21 1.12
CA TYR A 36 5.62 3.68 0.10
C TYR A 36 6.01 2.22 0.35
N LEU A 37 6.25 1.84 1.60
CA LEU A 37 6.56 0.44 1.96
C LEU A 37 5.34 -0.47 1.80
N GLU A 38 4.15 0.03 2.12
CA GLU A 38 2.88 -0.65 1.88
C GLU A 38 2.66 -0.88 0.37
N ASP A 39 2.82 0.15 -0.46
CA ASP A 39 2.70 0.05 -1.92
C ASP A 39 3.66 -0.99 -2.52
N ILE A 40 4.90 -1.08 -2.02
CA ILE A 40 5.86 -2.12 -2.44
C ILE A 40 5.34 -3.51 -2.05
N ALA A 41 4.86 -3.66 -0.83
CA ALA A 41 4.36 -4.94 -0.33
C ALA A 41 3.12 -5.39 -1.12
N ASP A 42 2.20 -4.47 -1.41
CA ASP A 42 0.99 -4.71 -2.18
C ASP A 42 1.31 -5.11 -3.63
N ALA A 43 2.27 -4.42 -4.27
CA ALA A 43 2.74 -4.80 -5.60
C ALA A 43 3.35 -6.23 -5.60
N ALA A 44 4.18 -6.54 -4.61
CA ALA A 44 4.77 -7.87 -4.48
C ALA A 44 3.71 -8.96 -4.22
N ALA A 45 2.69 -8.67 -3.42
CA ALA A 45 1.59 -9.59 -3.16
C ALA A 45 0.74 -9.83 -4.42
N ALA A 46 0.47 -8.77 -5.19
CA ALA A 46 -0.24 -8.88 -6.46
C ALA A 46 0.54 -9.73 -7.49
N ASP A 47 1.86 -9.51 -7.61
CA ASP A 47 2.73 -10.29 -8.49
C ASP A 47 2.79 -11.77 -8.07
N ALA A 48 2.83 -12.04 -6.76
CA ALA A 48 2.79 -13.40 -6.22
C ALA A 48 1.46 -14.09 -6.57
N ALA A 49 0.32 -13.44 -6.32
CA ALA A 49 -1.01 -13.98 -6.64
C ALA A 49 -1.16 -14.26 -8.15
N LEU A 50 -0.68 -13.34 -9.01
CA LEU A 50 -0.69 -13.55 -10.45
C LEU A 50 0.19 -14.75 -10.87
N THR A 51 1.34 -14.92 -10.21
CA THR A 51 2.24 -16.06 -10.44
C THR A 51 1.60 -17.38 -10.01
N GLU A 52 0.87 -17.43 -8.91
CA GLU A 52 0.16 -18.63 -8.45
C GLU A 52 -0.96 -19.01 -9.41
N LEU A 53 -1.76 -18.04 -9.85
CA LEU A 53 -2.78 -18.22 -10.89
C LEU A 53 -2.16 -18.74 -12.20
N ALA A 54 -1.06 -18.13 -12.66
CA ALA A 54 -0.39 -18.52 -13.90
C ALA A 54 0.20 -19.95 -13.85
N ASN A 55 0.59 -20.40 -12.65
CA ASN A 55 1.09 -21.77 -12.43
C ASN A 55 -0.03 -22.78 -12.14
N GLY A 56 -1.30 -22.36 -12.20
CA GLY A 56 -2.47 -23.21 -11.94
C GLY A 56 -2.59 -23.65 -10.48
N LYS A 57 -2.00 -22.90 -9.55
CA LYS A 57 -2.17 -23.13 -8.10
C LYS A 57 -3.46 -22.52 -7.56
N ASP A 58 -3.94 -21.48 -8.24
CA ASP A 58 -5.22 -20.83 -8.00
C ASP A 58 -6.08 -20.86 -9.25
N ASP A 59 -7.40 -20.75 -9.04
CA ASP A 59 -8.39 -20.70 -10.11
C ASP A 59 -9.16 -19.38 -10.08
N SER A 60 -9.55 -18.90 -11.25
CA SER A 60 -10.49 -17.79 -11.38
C SER A 60 -11.93 -18.32 -11.30
N ILE A 61 -12.72 -17.82 -10.37
CA ILE A 61 -14.16 -18.09 -10.28
C ILE A 61 -14.97 -16.86 -10.68
N SER A 62 -16.18 -17.08 -11.19
CA SER A 62 -17.13 -16.01 -11.43
C SER A 62 -17.70 -15.46 -10.13
N LEU A 63 -18.24 -14.23 -10.17
CA LEU A 63 -18.91 -13.61 -9.03
C LEU A 63 -20.06 -14.48 -8.48
N ALA A 64 -20.83 -15.11 -9.37
CA ALA A 64 -21.94 -15.98 -8.97
C ALA A 64 -21.47 -17.24 -8.23
N GLU A 65 -20.34 -17.82 -8.65
CA GLU A 65 -19.72 -18.96 -7.95
C GLU A 65 -19.17 -18.54 -6.59
N TRP A 66 -18.55 -17.36 -6.50
CA TRP A 66 -18.08 -16.80 -5.23
C TRP A 66 -19.22 -16.57 -4.24
N GLU A 67 -20.33 -15.96 -4.68
CA GLU A 67 -21.52 -15.75 -3.85
C GLU A 67 -22.12 -17.08 -3.35
N GLN A 68 -22.14 -18.12 -4.19
CA GLN A 68 -22.59 -19.44 -3.76
C GLN A 68 -21.69 -20.05 -2.67
N GLN A 69 -20.37 -19.92 -2.80
CA GLN A 69 -19.42 -20.41 -1.81
C GLN A 69 -19.55 -19.65 -0.48
N LEU A 70 -19.70 -18.32 -0.53
CA LEU A 70 -19.86 -17.50 0.67
C LEU A 70 -21.13 -17.89 1.45
N ASN A 71 -22.26 -18.02 0.76
CA ASN A 71 -23.53 -18.45 1.36
C ASN A 71 -23.47 -19.87 1.95
N ALA A 72 -22.59 -20.74 1.43
CA ALA A 72 -22.38 -22.09 1.96
C ALA A 72 -21.54 -22.10 3.25
N LEU A 73 -20.69 -21.08 3.47
CA LEU A 73 -19.87 -20.93 4.68
C LEU A 73 -20.66 -20.32 5.86
N GLU A 74 -21.73 -19.58 5.59
CA GLU A 74 -22.60 -18.97 6.61
C GLU A 74 -23.69 -19.92 7.16
N ARG A 75 -23.71 -21.19 6.74
CA ARG A 75 -24.63 -22.23 7.22
C ARG A 75 -23.94 -23.24 8.13
#